data_AF-A0A662IC66-F1
#
_entry.id   AF-A0A662IC66-F1
#
_cell.length_a   1.000
_cell.length_b   1.000
_cell.length_c   1.000
_cell.angle_alpha   90.00
_cell.angle_beta   90.00
_cell.angle_gamma   90.00
#
_symmetry.space_group_name_H-M   'P 1'
#
loop_
_entity.id
_entity.type
_entity.pdbx_description
1 polymer ?
#
loop_
_entity_poly.entity_id
_entity_poly.type
_entity_poly.pdbx_seq_one_letter_code
_entity_poly.pdbx_strand_id
1 'polypeptide(L)'
;MLGRENRCNTAEDLGEVESMLNLAYASLVAASRLMHDRRMRRKMLLEAALSRTALITPDLIGALYIKSCLSIMRKVSKKLEQAAEKADPALKSKLRELATALSRGRSDVGELMELVIKAREEVRHVKELLATSSPASYSEASEA
;
A
#
# COMPACT_ATOMS: atom_id res chain seq x y z
N MET A 1 14.32 -19.46 19.67
CA MET A 1 12.96 -19.65 19.11
C MET A 1 12.25 -18.34 18.79
N LEU A 2 12.31 -17.32 19.67
CA LEU A 2 11.69 -15.99 19.47
C LEU A 2 12.00 -15.31 18.11
N GLY A 3 13.23 -15.43 17.60
CA GLY A 3 13.59 -14.82 16.30
C GLY A 3 12.92 -15.46 15.08
N ARG A 4 12.46 -16.72 15.14
CA ARG A 4 11.73 -17.35 14.01
C ARG A 4 10.26 -16.94 14.02
N GLU A 5 9.66 -16.92 15.20
CA GLU A 5 8.28 -16.49 15.42
C GLU A 5 8.06 -15.02 15.08
N ASN A 6 8.97 -14.13 15.52
CA ASN A 6 8.92 -12.71 15.17
C ASN A 6 9.05 -12.47 13.65
N ARG A 7 9.83 -13.29 12.94
CA ARG A 7 9.98 -13.19 11.48
C ARG A 7 8.73 -13.65 10.73
N CYS A 8 8.10 -14.74 11.16
CA CYS A 8 6.80 -15.17 10.61
C CYS A 8 5.73 -14.09 10.81
N ASN A 9 5.61 -13.55 12.03
CA ASN A 9 4.65 -12.47 12.33
C ASN A 9 4.93 -11.22 11.49
N THR A 10 6.20 -10.83 11.31
CA THR A 10 6.57 -9.68 10.48
C THR A 10 6.25 -9.93 8.99
N ALA A 11 6.45 -11.15 8.49
CA ALA A 11 6.12 -11.49 7.11
C ALA A 11 4.61 -11.46 6.84
N GLU A 12 3.79 -11.92 7.79
CA GLU A 12 2.33 -11.82 7.74
C GLU A 12 1.87 -10.36 7.77
N ASP A 13 2.39 -9.56 8.72
CA ASP A 13 2.12 -8.12 8.82
C ASP A 13 2.45 -7.40 7.49
N LEU A 14 3.56 -7.77 6.83
CA LEU A 14 3.95 -7.22 5.53
C LEU A 14 3.07 -7.70 4.38
N GLY A 15 2.53 -8.91 4.43
CA GLY A 15 1.56 -9.42 3.46
C GLY A 15 0.25 -8.62 3.49
N GLU A 16 -0.22 -8.28 4.70
CA GLU A 16 -1.37 -7.39 4.86
C GLU A 16 -1.07 -5.98 4.35
N VAL A 17 0.10 -5.43 4.69
CA VAL A 17 0.55 -4.11 4.19
C VAL A 17 0.58 -4.08 2.66
N GLU A 18 1.14 -5.10 2.00
CA GLU A 18 1.17 -5.18 0.54
C GLU A 18 -0.24 -5.19 -0.05
N SER A 19 -1.17 -5.97 0.52
CA SER A 19 -2.56 -6.03 0.09
C SER A 19 -3.27 -4.68 0.22
N MET A 20 -3.01 -3.97 1.31
CA MET A 20 -3.54 -2.62 1.53
C MET A 20 -2.96 -1.62 0.53
N LEU A 21 -1.65 -1.67 0.26
CA LEU A 21 -1.02 -0.81 -0.74
C LEU A 21 -1.52 -1.09 -2.16
N ASN A 22 -1.81 -2.36 -2.50
CA ASN A 22 -2.47 -2.71 -3.76
C ASN A 22 -3.85 -2.07 -3.89
N LEU A 23 -4.64 -2.07 -2.81
CA LEU A 23 -5.94 -1.41 -2.78
C LEU A 23 -5.85 0.12 -2.88
N ALA A 24 -4.85 0.72 -2.22
CA ALA A 24 -4.56 2.14 -2.33
C ALA A 24 -4.23 2.52 -3.80
N TYR A 25 -3.35 1.74 -4.44
CA TYR A 25 -3.00 1.93 -5.84
C TYR A 25 -4.21 1.82 -6.76
N ALA A 26 -5.03 0.77 -6.59
CA ALA A 26 -6.24 0.59 -7.37
C ALA A 26 -7.23 1.75 -7.20
N SER A 27 -7.34 2.30 -5.99
CA SER A 27 -8.16 3.49 -5.71
C SER A 27 -7.67 4.72 -6.46
N LEU A 28 -6.36 4.95 -6.51
CA LEU A 28 -5.77 6.07 -7.26
C LEU A 28 -5.94 5.91 -8.77
N VAL A 29 -5.80 4.69 -9.30
CA VAL A 29 -6.09 4.40 -10.71
C VAL A 29 -7.56 4.67 -11.03
N ALA A 30 -8.48 4.27 -10.16
CA ALA A 30 -9.91 4.57 -10.33
C ALA A 30 -10.18 6.08 -10.31
N ALA A 31 -9.63 6.80 -9.32
CA ALA A 31 -9.74 8.26 -9.24
C ALA A 31 -9.21 8.94 -10.50
N SER A 32 -8.01 8.55 -10.94
CA SER A 32 -7.37 9.10 -12.14
C SER A 32 -8.22 8.87 -13.39
N ARG A 33 -8.76 7.66 -13.57
CA ARG A 33 -9.66 7.36 -14.70
C ARG A 33 -10.93 8.20 -14.67
N LEU A 34 -11.57 8.32 -13.51
CA LEU A 34 -12.80 9.11 -13.35
C LEU A 34 -12.59 10.59 -13.70
N MET A 35 -11.44 11.14 -13.28
CA MET A 35 -11.16 12.57 -13.43
C MET A 35 -10.59 12.91 -14.83
N HIS A 36 -9.82 12.02 -15.45
CA HIS A 36 -9.07 12.33 -16.67
C HIS A 36 -9.61 11.64 -17.94
N ASP A 37 -10.38 10.55 -17.84
CA ASP A 37 -11.02 9.94 -19.01
C ASP A 37 -12.24 10.80 -19.44
N ARG A 38 -12.06 11.57 -20.51
CA ARG A 38 -13.11 12.46 -21.05
C ARG A 38 -14.41 11.72 -21.38
N ARG A 39 -14.32 10.48 -21.90
CA ARG A 39 -15.50 9.71 -22.30
C ARG A 39 -16.27 9.26 -21.07
N MET A 40 -15.57 8.75 -20.06
CA MET A 40 -16.19 8.33 -18.80
C MET A 40 -16.77 9.54 -18.04
N ARG A 41 -16.00 10.62 -17.94
CA ARG A 41 -16.42 11.88 -17.30
C ARG A 41 -17.70 12.43 -17.93
N ARG A 42 -17.79 12.46 -19.26
CA ARG A 42 -19.00 12.94 -19.97
C ARG A 42 -20.22 12.06 -19.71
N LYS A 43 -20.07 10.72 -19.73
CA LYS A 43 -21.18 9.80 -19.43
C LYS A 43 -21.72 10.01 -18.03
N MET A 44 -20.84 10.09 -17.04
CA MET A 44 -21.24 10.30 -15.64
C MET A 44 -21.87 11.66 -15.40
N LEU A 45 -21.39 12.73 -16.04
CA LEU A 45 -22.04 14.04 -15.95
C LEU A 45 -23.44 14.02 -16.56
N LEU A 46 -23.64 13.29 -17.66
CA LEU A 46 -24.94 13.11 -18.28
C LEU A 46 -25.87 12.28 -17.38
N GLU A 47 -25.39 11.20 -16.78
CA GLU A 47 -26.15 10.41 -15.80
C GLU A 47 -26.50 11.21 -14.55
N ALA A 48 -25.58 12.02 -14.02
CA ALA A 48 -25.84 12.91 -12.89
C ALA A 48 -26.92 13.95 -13.22
N ALA A 49 -26.91 14.49 -14.44
CA ALA A 49 -27.94 15.41 -14.92
C ALA A 49 -29.31 14.72 -15.07
N LEU A 50 -29.35 13.53 -15.67
CA LEU A 50 -30.58 12.75 -15.85
C LEU A 50 -31.18 12.28 -14.52
N SER A 51 -30.34 11.84 -13.59
CA SER A 51 -30.73 11.41 -12.24
C SER A 51 -30.97 12.57 -11.28
N ARG A 52 -30.75 13.81 -11.71
CA ARG A 52 -30.83 15.04 -10.90
C ARG A 52 -30.05 14.94 -9.58
N THR A 53 -28.96 14.18 -9.58
CA THR A 53 -28.22 13.84 -8.37
C THR A 53 -26.76 14.24 -8.51
N ALA A 54 -26.31 15.22 -7.70
CA ALA A 54 -24.93 15.70 -7.69
C ALA A 54 -23.93 14.67 -7.08
N LEU A 55 -24.44 13.62 -6.44
CA LEU A 55 -23.63 12.59 -5.76
C LEU A 55 -22.85 11.67 -6.71
N ILE A 56 -23.16 11.68 -8.00
CA ILE A 56 -22.54 10.79 -9.01
C ILE A 56 -21.56 11.57 -9.91
N THR A 57 -21.16 12.77 -9.47
CA THR A 57 -20.21 13.57 -10.26
C THR A 57 -18.82 12.93 -10.25
N PRO A 58 -18.10 12.94 -11.38
CA PRO A 58 -16.75 12.37 -11.48
C PRO A 58 -15.78 12.93 -10.45
N ASP A 59 -15.85 14.23 -10.19
CA ASP A 59 -14.93 14.92 -9.28
C ASP A 59 -15.20 14.52 -7.82
N LEU A 60 -16.47 14.35 -7.43
CA LEU A 60 -16.84 13.88 -6.08
C LEU A 60 -16.42 12.41 -5.87
N ILE A 61 -16.75 11.53 -6.82
CA ILE A 61 -16.39 10.11 -6.71
C ILE A 61 -14.85 9.95 -6.73
N GLY A 62 -14.15 10.69 -7.59
CA GLY A 62 -12.69 10.73 -7.61
C GLY A 62 -12.11 11.16 -6.26
N ALA A 63 -12.65 12.21 -5.64
CA ALA A 63 -12.24 12.67 -4.32
C ALA A 63 -12.46 11.61 -3.21
N LEU A 64 -13.54 10.82 -3.29
CA LEU A 64 -13.78 9.72 -2.34
C LEU A 64 -12.70 8.63 -2.44
N TYR A 65 -12.30 8.26 -3.66
CA TYR A 65 -11.21 7.31 -3.88
C TYR A 65 -9.86 7.85 -3.36
N ILE A 66 -9.56 9.12 -3.57
CA ILE A 66 -8.35 9.77 -3.03
C ILE A 66 -8.37 9.75 -1.50
N LYS A 67 -9.50 10.12 -0.88
CA LYS A 67 -9.69 10.09 0.58
C LYS A 67 -9.54 8.67 1.14
N SER A 68 -10.06 7.67 0.43
CA SER A 68 -9.88 6.26 0.77
C SER A 68 -8.40 5.88 0.74
N CYS A 69 -7.67 6.22 -0.33
CA CYS A 69 -6.23 6.00 -0.44
C CYS A 69 -5.46 6.60 0.74
N LEU A 70 -5.70 7.87 1.06
CA LEU A 70 -5.07 8.54 2.21
C LEU A 70 -5.38 7.83 3.54
N SER A 71 -6.62 7.35 3.72
CA SER A 71 -6.99 6.56 4.89
C SER A 71 -6.21 5.25 4.97
N ILE A 72 -6.09 4.54 3.84
CA ILE A 72 -5.33 3.29 3.75
C ILE A 72 -3.85 3.55 4.07
N MET A 73 -3.24 4.58 3.49
CA MET A 73 -1.83 4.92 3.75
C MET A 73 -1.55 5.21 5.22
N ARG A 74 -2.45 5.93 5.91
CA ARG A 74 -2.34 6.15 7.37
C ARG A 74 -2.41 4.84 8.16
N LYS A 75 -3.28 3.91 7.77
CA LYS A 75 -3.37 2.60 8.42
C LYS A 75 -2.12 1.75 8.14
N VAL A 76 -1.60 1.79 6.90
CA VAL A 76 -0.36 1.09 6.53
C VAL A 76 0.81 1.64 7.33
N SER A 77 0.95 2.97 7.43
CA SER A 77 2.00 3.61 8.24
C SER A 77 1.97 3.12 9.70
N LYS A 78 0.79 3.07 10.34
CA LYS A 78 0.64 2.51 11.70
C LYS A 78 1.01 1.02 11.78
N LYS A 79 0.62 0.21 10.80
CA LYS A 79 0.97 -1.22 10.74
C LYS A 79 2.47 -1.43 10.58
N LEU A 80 3.12 -0.61 9.75
CA LEU A 80 4.58 -0.65 9.58
C LEU A 80 5.32 -0.25 10.85
N GLU A 81 4.84 0.74 11.60
CA GLU A 81 5.39 1.08 12.93
C GLU A 81 5.27 -0.10 13.90
N GLN A 82 4.12 -0.76 13.94
CA GLN A 82 3.91 -1.93 14.79
C GLN A 82 4.80 -3.12 14.39
N ALA A 83 4.95 -3.36 13.08
CA ALA A 83 5.86 -4.38 12.57
C ALA A 83 7.32 -4.05 12.93
N ALA A 84 7.71 -2.77 12.86
CA ALA A 84 9.06 -2.32 13.21
C ALA A 84 9.41 -2.54 14.69
N GLU A 85 8.45 -2.52 15.61
CA GLU A 85 8.71 -2.81 17.02
C GLU A 85 9.03 -4.28 17.29
N LYS A 86 8.51 -5.19 16.45
CA LYS A 86 8.69 -6.65 16.57
C LYS A 86 9.82 -7.18 15.67
N ALA A 87 10.19 -6.40 14.66
CA ALA A 87 11.18 -6.79 13.65
C ALA A 87 12.62 -6.76 14.19
N ASP A 88 13.49 -7.49 13.50
CA ASP A 88 14.92 -7.47 13.75
C ASP A 88 15.50 -6.05 13.57
N PRO A 89 16.57 -5.69 14.31
CA PRO A 89 17.15 -4.34 14.26
C PRO A 89 17.52 -3.86 12.85
N ALA A 90 17.93 -4.78 11.98
CA ALA A 90 18.30 -4.49 10.58
C ALA A 90 17.11 -4.05 9.71
N LEU A 91 15.88 -4.46 10.05
CA LEU A 91 14.66 -4.14 9.31
C LEU A 91 13.87 -3.01 9.97
N LYS A 92 14.06 -2.81 11.27
CA LYS A 92 13.37 -1.79 12.07
C LYS A 92 13.51 -0.37 11.48
N SER A 93 14.71 0.02 11.05
CA SER A 93 14.94 1.34 10.44
C SER A 93 14.16 1.50 9.13
N LYS A 94 14.28 0.53 8.21
CA LYS A 94 13.59 0.54 6.91
C LYS A 94 12.06 0.63 7.06
N LEU A 95 11.49 -0.15 7.98
CA LEU A 95 10.05 -0.14 8.23
C LEU A 95 9.56 1.21 8.78
N ARG A 96 10.34 1.84 9.68
CA ARG A 96 10.03 3.19 10.20
C ARG A 96 10.18 4.28 9.13
N GLU A 97 11.17 4.18 8.26
CA GLU A 97 11.34 5.09 7.13
C GLU A 97 10.14 5.02 6.18
N LEU A 98 9.72 3.81 5.80
CA LEU A 98 8.51 3.58 5.02
C LEU A 98 7.25 4.14 5.69
N ALA A 99 7.09 3.88 6.99
CA ALA A 99 5.96 4.40 7.75
C ALA A 99 5.91 5.93 7.75
N THR A 100 7.07 6.57 7.86
CA THR A 100 7.22 8.04 7.85
C THR A 100 6.96 8.62 6.47
N ALA A 101 7.42 7.97 5.40
CA ALA A 101 7.15 8.39 4.02
C ALA A 101 5.64 8.38 3.73
N LEU A 102 4.95 7.29 4.12
CA LEU A 102 3.51 7.14 3.90
C LEU A 102 2.66 8.08 4.76
N SER A 103 3.11 8.46 5.97
CA SER A 103 2.37 9.40 6.82
C SER A 103 2.41 10.84 6.32
N ARG A 104 3.43 11.19 5.52
CA ARG A 104 3.64 12.52 4.92
C ARG A 104 3.00 12.70 3.54
N GLY A 105 2.30 11.70 3.02
CA GLY A 105 1.65 11.75 1.72
C GLY A 105 0.73 12.99 1.57
N ARG A 106 0.92 13.73 0.48
CA ARG A 106 0.14 14.93 0.12
C ARG A 106 -1.10 14.56 -0.71
N SER A 107 -1.95 15.53 -1.01
CA SER A 107 -3.23 15.29 -1.71
C SER A 107 -3.13 15.19 -3.23
N ASP A 108 -1.94 15.42 -3.82
CA ASP A 108 -1.78 15.31 -5.28
C ASP A 108 -1.82 13.84 -5.72
N VAL A 109 -2.65 13.55 -6.74
CA VAL A 109 -2.89 12.16 -7.18
C VAL A 109 -1.65 11.54 -7.82
N GLY A 110 -0.86 12.32 -8.56
CA GLY A 110 0.37 11.85 -9.18
C GLY A 110 1.42 11.51 -8.13
N GLU A 111 1.67 12.44 -7.21
CA GLU A 111 2.60 12.23 -6.09
C GLU A 111 2.18 11.04 -5.22
N LEU A 112 0.88 10.89 -4.93
CA LEU A 112 0.35 9.75 -4.19
C LEU A 112 0.59 8.43 -4.92
N MET A 113 0.40 8.41 -6.23
CA MET A 113 0.57 7.20 -7.02
C MET A 113 2.04 6.76 -7.05
N GLU A 114 2.97 7.68 -7.24
CA GLU A 114 4.41 7.41 -7.16
C GLU A 114 4.81 6.90 -5.77
N LEU A 115 4.33 7.55 -4.71
CA LEU A 115 4.62 7.15 -3.33
C LEU A 115 4.12 5.74 -3.03
N VAL A 116 2.90 5.39 -3.47
CA VAL A 116 2.34 4.05 -3.29
C VAL A 116 3.11 3.01 -4.11
N ILE A 117 3.54 3.32 -5.34
CA ILE A 117 4.37 2.42 -6.15
C ILE A 117 5.69 2.13 -5.43
N LYS A 118 6.42 3.17 -5.02
CA LYS A 118 7.69 3.03 -4.28
C LYS A 118 7.51 2.22 -3.00
N ALA A 119 6.46 2.50 -2.23
CA ALA A 119 6.18 1.75 -1.01
C ALA A 119 5.91 0.26 -1.26
N ARG A 120 5.25 -0.10 -2.37
CA ARG A 120 5.03 -1.51 -2.76
C ARG A 120 6.32 -2.22 -3.11
N GLU A 121 7.18 -1.55 -3.88
CA GLU A 121 8.50 -2.08 -4.26
C GLU A 121 9.38 -2.32 -3.03
N GLU A 122 9.43 -1.36 -2.11
CA GLU A 122 10.19 -1.48 -0.87
C GLU A 122 9.64 -2.58 0.04
N VAL A 123 8.31 -2.70 0.19
CA VAL A 123 7.70 -3.78 0.97
C VAL A 123 8.04 -5.15 0.37
N ARG A 124 8.02 -5.28 -0.96
CA ARG A 124 8.43 -6.52 -1.65
C ARG A 124 9.90 -6.84 -1.37
N HIS A 125 10.78 -5.85 -1.48
CA HIS A 125 12.19 -6.01 -1.19
C HIS A 125 12.45 -6.42 0.28
N VAL A 126 11.73 -5.83 1.24
CA VAL A 126 11.82 -6.24 2.65
C VAL A 126 11.36 -7.69 2.86
N LYS A 127 10.30 -8.13 2.17
CA LYS A 127 9.85 -9.53 2.22
C LYS A 127 10.90 -10.49 1.64
N GLU A 128 11.58 -10.11 0.56
CA GLU A 128 12.66 -10.91 -0.03
C GLU A 128 13.87 -11.01 0.91
N LEU A 129 14.23 -9.92 1.60
CA LEU A 129 15.27 -9.93 2.64
C LEU A 129 14.91 -10.85 3.82
N LEU A 130 13.63 -10.88 4.22
CA LEU A 130 13.13 -11.81 5.23
C LEU A 130 13.18 -13.28 4.77
N ALA A 131 12.88 -13.55 3.50
CA ALA A 131 12.92 -14.89 2.94
C ALA A 131 14.36 -15.44 2.82
N THR A 132 15.30 -14.61 2.37
CA THR A 132 16.72 -14.97 2.18
C THR A 132 17.50 -15.11 3.48
N SER A 133 17.07 -14.45 4.56
CA SER A 133 17.64 -14.60 5.90
C SER A 133 17.08 -15.80 6.69
N SER A 134 16.19 -16.59 6.09
CA SER A 134 15.69 -17.85 6.65
C SER A 134 16.70 -18.99 6.44
N PRO A 135 17.19 -19.68 7.49
CA PRO A 135 18.14 -20.77 7.38
C PRO A 135 17.43 -22.08 6.95
N ALA A 136 16.78 -22.06 5.79
CA ALA A 136 16.15 -23.24 5.19
C ALA A 136 16.98 -23.85 4.03
N SER A 137 18.11 -23.25 3.65
CA SER A 137 18.93 -23.71 2.51
C SER A 137 20.14 -24.58 2.87
N TYR A 138 20.29 -25.02 4.12
CA TYR A 138 21.45 -25.86 4.56
C TYR A 138 21.02 -27.16 5.27
N SER A 139 20.05 -27.89 4.75
CA SER A 139 19.75 -29.25 5.29
C SER A 139 19.49 -30.33 4.24
N GLU A 140 19.91 -30.14 2.98
CA GLU A 140 19.85 -31.21 1.96
C GLU A 140 21.21 -31.55 1.32
N ALA A 141 22.34 -31.13 1.90
CA ALA A 141 23.68 -31.43 1.37
C ALA A 141 24.59 -32.14 2.38
N SER A 142 24.03 -33.00 3.23
CA SER A 142 24.83 -33.88 4.10
C SER A 142 24.11 -35.21 4.34
N GLU A 143 23.77 -35.92 3.27
CA GLU A 143 23.54 -37.37 3.28
C GLU A 143 23.45 -37.87 1.82
N ALA A 144 24.60 -38.13 1.21
CA ALA A 144 24.80 -39.09 0.12
C ALA A 144 26.31 -39.33 -0.09
#